data_AF-A0A7V8RXL5-F1
#
_entry.id   AF-A0A7V8RXL5-F1
#
_cell.length_a   1.000
_cell.length_b   1.000
_cell.length_c   1.000
_cell.angle_alpha   90.00
_cell.angle_beta   90.00
_cell.angle_gamma   90.00
#
_symmetry.space_group_name_H-M   'P 1'
#
loop_
_entity.id
_entity.type
_entity.pdbx_description
1 polymer ?
#
loop_
_entity_poly.entity_id
_entity_poly.type
_entity_poly.pdbx_seq_one_letter_code
_entity_poly.pdbx_strand_id
1 'polypeptide(L)' 'MNEPALENLAETTERLRLDILTYYAEIRALNNAGYGYKRLENATHIPRPTLQRIVAGENPRLNPEL' A
#
# COMPACT_ATOMS: atom_id res chain seq x y z
N MET A 1 -8.26 -19.81 26.72
CA MET A 1 -7.18 -19.01 27.31
C MET A 1 -7.16 -17.71 26.53
N ASN A 2 -7.32 -16.56 27.17
CA ASN A 2 -7.03 -15.29 26.51
C ASN A 2 -5.54 -15.26 26.25
N GLU A 3 -5.13 -14.95 25.02
CA GLU A 3 -3.75 -14.69 24.66
C GLU A 3 -3.64 -13.21 24.28
N PRO A 4 -3.53 -12.29 25.26
CA PRO A 4 -3.54 -10.84 24.99
C PRO A 4 -2.48 -10.41 23.98
N ALA A 5 -1.36 -11.14 23.92
CA ALA A 5 -0.32 -10.91 22.91
C ALA A 5 -0.82 -11.19 21.48
N LEU A 6 -1.64 -12.23 21.28
CA LEU A 6 -2.23 -12.54 19.98
C LEU A 6 -3.34 -11.55 19.62
N GLU A 7 -4.13 -11.10 20.58
CA GLU A 7 -5.15 -10.05 20.37
C GLU A 7 -4.49 -8.74 19.92
N ASN A 8 -3.44 -8.29 20.63
CA ASN A 8 -2.66 -7.11 20.26
C ASN A 8 -2.01 -7.25 18.86
N LEU A 9 -1.53 -8.45 18.52
CA LEU A 9 -0.97 -8.74 17.21
C LEU A 9 -2.06 -8.66 16.11
N ALA A 10 -3.25 -9.17 16.37
CA ALA A 10 -4.37 -9.13 15.43
C ALA A 10 -4.82 -7.68 15.17
N GLU A 11 -4.94 -6.86 16.22
CA GLU A 11 -5.25 -5.43 16.09
C GLU A 11 -4.16 -4.68 15.30
N THR A 12 -2.90 -4.96 15.61
CA THR A 12 -1.75 -4.39 14.87
C THR A 12 -1.80 -4.78 13.40
N THR A 13 -2.12 -6.04 13.11
CA THR A 13 -2.21 -6.56 11.74
C THR A 13 -3.34 -5.87 10.96
N GLU A 14 -4.50 -5.68 11.58
CA GLU A 14 -5.63 -5.01 10.92
C GLU A 14 -5.33 -3.52 10.66
N ARG A 15 -4.69 -2.82 11.61
CA ARG A 15 -4.26 -1.44 11.39
C ARG A 15 -3.30 -1.33 10.21
N LEU A 16 -2.26 -2.19 10.15
CA LEU A 16 -1.32 -2.21 9.04
C LEU A 16 -2.01 -2.51 7.70
N ARG A 17 -3.01 -3.41 7.70
CA ARG A 17 -3.81 -3.70 6.51
C ARG A 17 -4.55 -2.46 6.02
N LEU A 18 -5.19 -1.71 6.92
CA LEU A 18 -5.91 -0.49 6.59
C LEU A 18 -4.96 0.62 6.10
N ASP A 19 -3.81 0.76 6.73
CA ASP A 19 -2.79 1.75 6.33
C ASP A 19 -2.27 1.46 4.91
N ILE A 20 -2.00 0.19 4.58
CA ILE A 20 -1.59 -0.23 3.23
C ILE A 20 -2.68 0.07 2.18
N LEU A 21 -3.95 -0.20 2.52
CA LEU A 21 -5.06 0.10 1.60
C LEU A 21 -5.23 1.61 1.37
N THR A 22 -5.06 2.40 2.43
CA THR A 22 -5.09 3.87 2.36
C THR A 22 -3.96 4.39 1.47
N TYR A 23 -2.77 3.82 1.63
CA TYR A 23 -1.61 4.15 0.78
C TYR A 23 -1.86 3.85 -0.70
N TYR A 24 -2.47 2.72 -1.06
CA TYR A 24 -2.86 2.45 -2.45
C TYR A 24 -3.93 3.41 -2.98
N ALA A 25 -4.88 3.80 -2.14
CA ALA A 25 -5.88 4.79 -2.51
C ALA A 25 -5.24 6.16 -2.83
N GLU A 26 -4.21 6.57 -2.08
CA GLU A 26 -3.46 7.80 -2.33
C GLU A 26 -2.69 7.74 -3.66
N ILE A 27 -2.01 6.62 -3.96
CA ILE A 27 -1.34 6.42 -5.26
C ILE A 27 -2.34 6.57 -6.41
N ARG A 28 -3.52 5.96 -6.30
CA ARG A 28 -4.58 6.06 -7.31
C ARG A 28 -5.08 7.49 -7.45
N ALA A 29 -5.32 8.18 -6.33
CA ALA A 29 -5.79 9.55 -6.32
C ALA A 29 -4.80 10.50 -7.01
N LEU A 30 -3.50 10.37 -6.70
CA LEU A 30 -2.45 11.13 -7.36
C LEU A 30 -2.35 10.81 -8.85
N ASN A 31 -2.46 9.53 -9.24
CA ASN A 31 -2.47 9.19 -10.66
C ASN A 31 -3.67 9.82 -11.40
N ASN A 32 -4.85 9.76 -10.80
CA ASN A 32 -6.07 10.40 -11.32
C ASN A 32 -5.97 11.93 -11.39
N ALA A 33 -5.20 12.55 -10.49
CA ALA A 33 -4.88 13.98 -10.53
C ALA A 33 -3.83 14.35 -11.59
N GLY A 34 -3.36 13.39 -12.40
CA GLY A 34 -2.44 13.63 -13.51
C GLY A 34 -0.95 13.47 -13.15
N TYR A 35 -0.63 12.96 -11.95
CA TYR A 35 0.75 12.64 -11.61
C TYR A 35 1.18 11.36 -12.36
N GLY A 36 2.07 11.53 -13.34
CA GLY A 36 2.58 10.42 -14.14
C GLY A 36 3.47 9.45 -13.33
N TYR A 37 3.62 8.23 -13.85
CA TYR A 37 4.33 7.12 -13.19
C TYR A 37 5.72 7.49 -12.65
N LYS A 38 6.54 8.22 -13.41
CA LYS A 38 7.88 8.63 -12.96
C LYS A 38 7.88 9.44 -11.66
N ARG A 39 6.87 10.31 -11.45
CA ARG A 39 6.74 11.09 -10.21
C ARG A 39 6.33 10.20 -9.04
N LEU A 40 5.43 9.26 -9.31
CA LEU A 40 5.00 8.27 -8.32
C LEU A 40 6.17 7.37 -7.93
N GLU A 41 6.91 6.81 -8.88
CA GLU A 41 8.11 5.98 -8.64
C GLU A 41 9.13 6.71 -7.75
N ASN A 42 9.39 7.98 -8.03
CA ASN A 42 10.32 8.78 -7.22
C ASN A 42 9.83 9.03 -5.78
N ALA A 43 8.51 9.16 -5.59
CA ALA A 43 7.92 9.44 -4.29
C ALA A 43 7.73 8.17 -3.43
N THR A 44 7.46 7.04 -4.07
CA THR A 44 7.12 5.78 -3.38
C THR A 44 8.23 4.76 -3.39
N HIS A 45 9.24 4.91 -4.24
CA HIS A 45 10.24 3.88 -4.56
C HIS A 45 9.64 2.58 -5.12
N ILE A 46 8.36 2.58 -5.48
CA ILE A 46 7.70 1.42 -6.07
C ILE A 46 8.00 1.38 -7.57
N PRO A 47 8.46 0.24 -8.13
CA PRO A 47 8.68 0.11 -9.57
C PRO A 47 7.41 0.34 -10.39
N ARG A 48 7.55 0.95 -11.57
CA ARG A 48 6.44 1.20 -12.51
C ARG A 48 5.47 0.04 -12.72
N PRO A 49 5.90 -1.23 -12.91
CA PRO A 49 4.97 -2.33 -13.11
C PRO A 49 4.01 -2.53 -11.93
N THR A 50 4.51 -2.34 -10.71
CA THR A 50 3.70 -2.44 -9.49
C THR A 50 2.74 -1.25 -9.37
N LEU A 51 3.19 -0.04 -9.71
CA LEU A 51 2.31 1.12 -9.75
C LEU A 51 1.16 0.97 -10.77
N GLN A 52 1.42 0.39 -11.94
CA GLN A 52 0.39 0.12 -12.94
C GLN A 52 -0.69 -0.83 -12.40
N ARG A 53 -0.30 -1.86 -11.66
CA ARG A 53 -1.23 -2.78 -11.01
C ARG A 53 -2.06 -2.08 -9.93
N ILE A 54 -1.41 -1.25 -9.11
CA ILE A 54 -2.10 -0.44 -8.08
C ILE A 54 -3.14 0.48 -8.74
N VAL A 55 -2.76 1.20 -9.78
CA VAL A 55 -3.64 2.10 -10.55
C VAL A 55 -4.80 1.33 -11.20
N ALA A 56 -4.57 0.10 -11.68
CA ALA A 56 -5.60 -0.79 -12.21
C ALA A 56 -6.57 -1.34 -11.14
N GLY A 57 -6.37 -1.00 -9.86
CA GLY A 57 -7.25 -1.41 -8.75
C GLY A 57 -6.76 -2.65 -7.99
N GLU A 58 -5.61 -3.22 -8.35
CA GLU A 58 -5.02 -4.32 -7.60
C GLU A 58 -4.36 -3.82 -6.31
N ASN A 59 -4.28 -4.70 -5.31
CA ASN A 59 -3.56 -4.48 -4.05
C ASN A 59 -2.41 -5.50 -3.97
N PRO A 60 -1.31 -5.33 -4.73
CA PRO A 60 -0.18 -6.25 -4.72
C PRO A 60 0.44 -6.34 -3.31
N ARG A 61 1.14 -7.42 -2.99
CA ARG A 61 1.89 -7.46 -1.72
C ARG A 61 3.02 -6.45 -1.74
N LEU A 62 3.17 -5.65 -0.68
CA LEU A 62 4.37 -4.85 -0.47
C LEU A 62 5.51 -5.79 -0.10
N ASN A 63 6.63 -5.69 -0.83
CA ASN A 63 7.89 -6.24 -0.39
C ASN A 63 8.70 -5.10 0.24
N PRO A 64 8.96 -5.13 1.56
CA PRO A 64 9.69 -4.06 2.25
C PRO A 64 11.16 -3.93 1.82
N GLU A 65 11.69 -4.87 1.02
CA GLU A 65 13.06 -4.85 0.49
C GLU A 65 13.18 -4.27 -0.94
N LEU A 66 12.13 -3.62 -1.46
CA LEU A 66 12.17 -2.90 -2.75
C LEU A 66 12.77 -1.49 -2.60
#